data_AF-A0A2T3YXS6-F1
#
_entry.id   AF-A0A2T3YXS6-F1
#
_cell.length_a   1.000
_cell.length_b   1.000
_cell.length_c   1.000
_cell.angle_alpha   90.00
_cell.angle_beta   90.00
_cell.angle_gamma   90.00
#
_symmetry.space_group_name_H-M   'P 1'
#
loop_
_entity.id
_entity.type
_entity.pdbx_description
1 polymer ?
#
loop_
_entity_poly.entity_id
_entity_poly.type
_entity_poly.pdbx_seq_one_letter_code
_entity_poly.pdbx_strand_id
1 'polypeptide(L)'
;MRFNAILAAAGCGWIFAAGSAAINACNPQNLTYSNEAPPNGTYMPWNLIEGINSVPGSRQYITIVNLTPHRFVLQNTHSYQMDTFDWGDVPQGHARQNVVVYTNKAGASAVDDNGEAYYAIDGTSKTFFIRATTHIPDTHPARTVIDLTGLGQGQREYLDPAEQSPVTLVITGSDSYGFMTSIKYGPGNWMKNMYDVIKDRQIQHVVIPGSHDSGMSYISNQIIGGGISENTQTQGISIYDQLYAGARYFDLRVGSVHSVTNTSKYSFWTMHVNDETAEIALGNTGESLDSVISEINQFTAESPGEIIIFHVRYLVGIREVPSLGPIYWTSSIVDDFFSKLKGVNNRCGNLDTSSTFNQKPASYFMDQNGGNGCVLFLLAGDLQSGVPQDSVSDGIYQANVLSINDDWSNLGDTQPMAEDQASDWKAVARGGSSDTFHISQWLVSADIFTTTLYTIEGIGIMPTNPALYWMGVNNMNPQSWPTVILTDYIGVVVKGQHNWNQLSADLYTLAVGLNLYMVSQNCNVSSVSPLLSGASSELKMTSLSETWGGIIYANGTVVNEPPRHLHPGRVEILKKGTKFMNGTVLEADVRNPDFQSIAV
;
A
#
# COMPACT_ATOMS: atom_id res chain seq x y z
N MET A 1 70.92 -25.55 43.47
CA MET A 1 71.18 -24.17 43.90
C MET A 1 70.45 -23.22 42.98
N ARG A 2 69.42 -22.52 43.45
CA ARG A 2 69.19 -21.10 43.14
C ARG A 2 67.97 -20.60 43.90
N PHE A 3 68.14 -19.39 44.39
CA PHE A 3 67.34 -18.67 45.37
C PHE A 3 66.05 -18.10 44.79
N ASN A 4 65.05 -18.08 45.67
CA ASN A 4 63.85 -17.25 45.79
C ASN A 4 63.88 -15.84 45.17
N ALA A 5 62.73 -15.38 44.68
CA ALA A 5 62.01 -14.24 45.29
C ALA A 5 60.53 -14.21 44.87
N ILE A 6 59.69 -13.88 45.86
CA ILE A 6 58.23 -13.84 45.90
C ILE A 6 57.71 -12.51 45.33
N LEU A 7 56.58 -12.51 44.62
CA LEU A 7 55.69 -11.34 44.55
C LEU A 7 54.21 -11.74 44.36
N ALA A 8 53.36 -10.96 45.00
CA ALA A 8 52.01 -11.25 45.44
C ALA A 8 50.95 -11.28 44.34
N ALA A 9 49.92 -12.07 44.57
CA ALA A 9 48.70 -12.15 43.77
C ALA A 9 47.78 -10.94 44.02
N ALA A 10 47.31 -10.32 42.93
CA ALA A 10 46.14 -9.45 42.92
C ALA A 10 45.27 -9.87 41.72
N GLY A 11 44.05 -10.31 42.00
CA GLY A 11 43.10 -10.76 41.00
C GLY A 11 42.54 -9.60 40.18
N CYS A 12 42.63 -9.69 38.85
CA CYS A 12 41.86 -8.86 37.94
C CYS A 12 40.52 -9.54 37.68
N GLY A 13 39.46 -9.02 38.31
CA GLY A 13 38.09 -9.23 37.86
C GLY A 13 37.90 -8.51 36.54
N TRP A 14 37.51 -9.25 35.51
CA TRP A 14 37.10 -8.70 34.22
C TRP A 14 35.70 -8.12 34.39
N ILE A 15 35.60 -6.79 34.46
CA ILE A 15 34.33 -6.09 34.31
C ILE A 15 34.00 -6.12 32.82
N PHE A 16 33.06 -6.99 32.44
CA PHE A 16 32.36 -6.85 31.17
C PHE A 16 31.50 -5.58 31.26
N ALA A 17 31.97 -4.50 30.64
CA ALA A 17 31.12 -3.36 30.32
C ALA A 17 30.23 -3.78 29.14
N ALA A 18 29.08 -4.36 29.44
CA ALA A 18 27.97 -4.44 28.51
C ALA A 18 27.39 -3.03 28.36
N GLY A 19 27.91 -2.25 27.41
CA GLY A 19 27.27 -1.04 26.94
C GLY A 19 26.13 -1.41 26.01
N SER A 20 24.96 -1.73 26.54
CA SER A 20 23.72 -1.75 25.75
C SER A 20 23.38 -0.30 25.40
N ALA A 21 23.61 0.10 24.15
CA ALA A 21 23.12 1.39 23.65
C ALA A 21 21.59 1.37 23.66
N ALA A 22 20.98 2.37 24.29
CA ALA A 22 19.53 2.44 24.46
C ALA A 22 18.85 2.59 23.09
N ILE A 23 17.96 1.66 22.76
CA ILE A 23 16.92 1.85 21.73
C ILE A 23 16.16 3.13 22.11
N ASN A 24 15.86 4.01 21.15
CA ASN A 24 15.08 5.22 21.40
C ASN A 24 13.68 4.83 21.86
N ALA A 25 13.51 4.69 23.17
CA ALA A 25 12.24 4.46 23.82
C ALA A 25 11.26 5.57 23.40
N CYS A 26 10.01 5.18 23.15
CA CYS A 26 8.99 6.15 22.78
C CYS A 26 8.86 7.20 23.90
N ASN A 27 8.95 8.47 23.51
CA ASN A 27 8.79 9.58 24.44
C ASN A 27 7.74 10.58 23.91
N PRO A 28 6.62 10.78 24.62
CA PRO A 28 5.58 11.75 24.26
C PRO A 28 6.06 13.21 24.13
N GLN A 29 7.24 13.56 24.66
CA GLN A 29 7.82 14.90 24.50
C GLN A 29 8.56 15.10 23.18
N ASN A 30 8.89 14.02 22.46
CA ASN A 30 9.67 14.07 21.23
C ASN A 30 8.82 13.86 19.97
N LEU A 31 7.49 14.02 20.07
CA LEU A 31 6.59 13.82 18.95
C LEU A 31 6.81 14.88 17.87
N THR A 32 6.89 14.44 16.61
CA THR A 32 7.12 15.34 15.45
C THR A 32 5.89 15.48 14.56
N TYR A 33 4.81 14.76 14.84
CA TYR A 33 3.56 14.86 14.09
C TYR A 33 3.04 16.30 14.14
N SER A 34 2.76 16.90 12.99
CA SER A 34 2.34 18.30 12.92
C SER A 34 0.85 18.45 13.22
N ASN A 35 0.48 19.55 13.88
CA ASN A 35 -0.93 19.97 14.03
C ASN A 35 -1.41 20.88 12.89
N GLU A 36 -0.53 21.21 11.94
CA GLU A 36 -0.88 22.01 10.76
C GLU A 36 -1.63 21.13 9.75
N ALA A 37 -2.83 21.55 9.38
CA ALA A 37 -3.61 20.91 8.32
C ALA A 37 -3.25 21.51 6.96
N PRO A 38 -2.87 20.71 5.96
CA PRO A 38 -2.74 21.16 4.58
C PRO A 38 -4.08 21.62 3.99
N PRO A 39 -4.08 22.32 2.83
CA PRO A 39 -5.31 22.58 2.08
C PRO A 39 -6.07 21.29 1.75
N ASN A 40 -7.40 21.35 1.81
CA ASN A 40 -8.24 20.23 1.40
C ASN A 40 -7.99 19.88 -0.07
N GLY A 41 -7.90 18.58 -0.35
CA GLY A 41 -7.89 18.06 -1.72
C GLY A 41 -9.29 18.07 -2.35
N THR A 42 -9.35 17.58 -3.59
CA THR A 42 -10.57 17.45 -4.38
C THR A 42 -10.68 16.02 -4.90
N TYR A 43 -11.88 15.45 -4.80
CA TYR A 43 -12.21 14.16 -5.39
C TYR A 43 -12.32 14.27 -6.91
N MET A 44 -11.90 13.23 -7.62
CA MET A 44 -12.11 13.11 -9.06
C MET A 44 -13.60 12.87 -9.35
N PRO A 45 -14.24 13.68 -10.21
CA PRO A 45 -15.58 13.38 -10.72
C PRO A 45 -15.62 12.08 -11.53
N TRP A 46 -16.56 11.18 -11.24
CA TRP A 46 -16.65 9.87 -11.91
C TRP A 46 -16.91 9.94 -13.42
N ASN A 47 -17.52 11.00 -13.91
CA ASN A 47 -17.72 11.21 -15.35
C ASN A 47 -16.40 11.40 -16.12
N LEU A 48 -15.26 11.54 -15.43
CA LEU A 48 -13.92 11.59 -16.02
C LEU A 48 -13.21 10.23 -16.08
N ILE A 49 -13.77 9.16 -15.50
CA ILE A 49 -13.15 7.82 -15.44
C ILE A 49 -12.82 7.27 -16.84
N GLU A 50 -13.73 7.40 -17.79
CA GLU A 50 -13.51 6.92 -19.16
C GLU A 50 -12.71 7.92 -20.03
N GLY A 51 -12.36 9.08 -19.45
CA GLY A 51 -11.59 10.13 -20.12
C GLY A 51 -10.09 9.90 -19.98
N ILE A 52 -9.39 9.82 -21.11
CA ILE A 52 -7.92 9.92 -21.11
C ILE A 52 -7.55 11.38 -20.80
N ASN A 53 -6.52 11.59 -19.96
CA ASN A 53 -6.01 12.92 -19.66
C ASN A 53 -5.59 13.64 -20.96
N SER A 54 -6.37 14.63 -21.39
CA SER A 54 -6.13 15.34 -22.64
C SER A 54 -5.65 16.76 -22.38
N VAL A 55 -4.41 17.04 -22.74
CA VAL A 55 -3.89 18.41 -22.83
C VAL A 55 -4.21 18.97 -24.22
N PRO A 56 -4.52 20.27 -24.37
CA PRO A 56 -4.46 21.36 -23.40
C PRO A 56 -5.71 21.53 -22.52
N GLY A 57 -5.56 22.19 -21.36
CA GLY A 57 -6.68 22.59 -20.49
C GLY A 57 -6.97 21.65 -19.33
N SER A 58 -6.42 20.43 -19.33
CA SER A 58 -6.68 19.46 -18.29
C SER A 58 -6.12 19.87 -16.93
N ARG A 59 -6.81 19.41 -15.89
CA ARG A 59 -6.35 19.51 -14.51
C ARG A 59 -5.69 18.21 -14.10
N GLN A 60 -4.47 18.31 -13.56
CA GLN A 60 -3.73 17.21 -13.00
C GLN A 60 -3.45 17.45 -11.52
N TYR A 61 -3.50 16.38 -10.74
CA TYR A 61 -3.11 16.41 -9.34
C TYR A 61 -1.82 15.62 -9.13
N ILE A 62 -0.98 16.08 -8.19
CA ILE A 62 0.15 15.30 -7.68
C ILE A 62 0.06 15.30 -6.16
N THR A 63 -0.14 14.14 -5.55
CA THR A 63 -0.25 13.99 -4.10
C THR A 63 1.10 13.63 -3.50
N ILE A 64 1.60 14.44 -2.56
CA ILE A 64 2.80 14.11 -1.78
C ILE A 64 2.37 13.76 -0.36
N VAL A 65 2.79 12.60 0.12
CA VAL A 65 2.56 12.11 1.49
C VAL A 65 3.88 12.15 2.27
N ASN A 66 3.89 12.86 3.39
CA ASN A 66 5.07 13.00 4.27
C ASN A 66 4.91 12.16 5.54
N LEU A 67 5.52 10.99 5.56
CA LEU A 67 5.61 10.11 6.74
C LEU A 67 7.02 10.11 7.32
N THR A 68 7.60 11.30 7.45
CA THR A 68 8.93 11.53 8.03
C THR A 68 8.82 12.48 9.24
N PRO A 69 9.83 12.51 10.14
CA PRO A 69 9.88 13.51 11.21
C PRO A 69 10.25 14.93 10.74
N HIS A 70 10.42 15.13 9.43
CA HIS A 70 10.90 16.36 8.83
C HIS A 70 9.83 16.99 7.94
N ARG A 71 9.68 18.32 8.00
CA ARG A 71 8.78 19.02 7.07
C ARG A 71 9.38 19.02 5.66
N PHE A 72 8.56 18.83 4.64
CA PHE A 72 8.97 19.10 3.26
C PHE A 72 8.65 20.55 2.95
N VAL A 73 9.69 21.36 2.70
CA VAL A 73 9.59 22.80 2.51
C VAL A 73 9.79 23.13 1.04
N LEU A 74 8.78 23.74 0.43
CA LEU A 74 8.87 24.20 -0.96
C LEU A 74 9.87 25.36 -1.04
N GLN A 75 10.93 25.19 -1.84
CA GLN A 75 11.99 26.18 -2.01
C GLN A 75 11.72 27.10 -3.21
N ASN A 76 11.31 26.51 -4.33
CA ASN A 76 11.10 27.24 -5.57
C ASN A 76 10.13 26.49 -6.48
N THR A 77 9.51 27.23 -7.39
CA THR A 77 8.75 26.69 -8.51
C THR A 77 8.98 27.52 -9.76
N HIS A 78 8.85 26.87 -10.90
CA HIS A 78 8.61 27.56 -12.17
C HIS A 78 7.62 26.76 -13.02
N SER A 79 6.88 27.45 -13.88
CA SER A 79 5.96 26.80 -14.81
C SER A 79 5.84 27.57 -16.12
N TYR A 80 5.73 26.83 -17.22
CA TYR A 80 5.50 27.33 -18.56
C TYR A 80 4.21 26.72 -19.09
N GLN A 81 3.36 27.58 -19.67
CA GLN A 81 2.07 27.20 -20.25
C GLN A 81 1.12 26.46 -19.27
N MET A 82 1.11 26.89 -18.01
CA MET A 82 0.18 26.41 -16.99
C MET A 82 -0.62 27.58 -16.42
N ASP A 83 -1.94 27.45 -16.40
CA ASP A 83 -2.85 28.44 -15.79
C ASP A 83 -2.84 28.36 -14.27
N THR A 84 -2.64 27.16 -13.72
CA THR A 84 -2.43 26.91 -12.29
C THR A 84 -1.20 26.04 -12.08
N PHE A 85 -0.35 26.42 -11.14
CA PHE A 85 0.78 25.61 -10.66
C PHE A 85 0.92 25.81 -9.15
N ASP A 86 0.01 25.19 -8.40
CA ASP A 86 -0.15 25.38 -6.95
C ASP A 86 0.57 24.30 -6.15
N TRP A 87 1.71 24.69 -5.61
CA TRP A 87 2.61 23.87 -4.79
C TRP A 87 2.81 24.52 -3.43
N GLY A 88 3.16 23.71 -2.43
CA GLY A 88 3.36 24.19 -1.07
C GLY A 88 3.98 23.12 -0.19
N ASP A 89 4.30 23.51 1.03
CA ASP A 89 4.90 22.64 2.02
C ASP A 89 4.01 21.43 2.37
N VAL A 90 4.65 20.36 2.83
CA VAL A 90 3.97 19.17 3.34
C VAL A 90 4.40 18.95 4.80
N PRO A 91 3.53 19.26 5.78
CA PRO A 91 3.81 19.02 7.19
C PRO A 91 4.03 17.54 7.51
N GLN A 92 4.74 17.27 8.60
CA GLN A 92 5.03 15.92 9.06
C GLN A 92 3.75 15.14 9.41
N GLY A 93 3.58 13.96 8.83
CA GLY A 93 2.41 13.11 9.06
C GLY A 93 1.19 13.47 8.20
N HIS A 94 1.34 14.38 7.26
CA HIS A 94 0.25 14.87 6.41
C HIS A 94 0.55 14.66 4.92
N ALA A 95 -0.45 14.91 4.11
CA ALA A 95 -0.36 14.87 2.66
C ALA A 95 -0.90 16.14 2.01
N ARG A 96 -0.30 16.56 0.89
CA ARG A 96 -0.78 17.69 0.08
C ARG A 96 -1.10 17.21 -1.33
N GLN A 97 -2.31 17.49 -1.79
CA GLN A 97 -2.67 17.36 -3.20
C GLN A 97 -2.30 18.67 -3.92
N ASN A 98 -1.24 18.64 -4.72
CA ASN A 98 -0.77 19.77 -5.52
C ASN A 98 -1.55 19.83 -6.83
N VAL A 99 -1.71 21.04 -7.39
CA VAL A 99 -2.59 21.27 -8.55
C VAL A 99 -1.82 21.85 -9.73
N VAL A 100 -1.99 21.21 -10.88
CA VAL A 100 -1.53 21.69 -12.18
C VAL A 100 -2.74 21.84 -13.10
N VAL A 101 -2.87 22.97 -13.79
CA VAL A 101 -3.84 23.15 -14.87
C VAL A 101 -3.10 23.62 -16.10
N TYR A 102 -3.04 22.76 -17.12
CA TYR A 102 -2.40 23.07 -18.39
C TYR A 102 -3.19 24.15 -19.14
N THR A 103 -2.52 25.07 -19.83
CA THR A 103 -3.23 26.18 -20.46
C THR A 103 -3.92 25.76 -21.76
N ASN A 104 -5.11 26.29 -22.02
CA ASN A 104 -5.81 26.17 -23.30
C ASN A 104 -5.89 27.50 -24.07
N LYS A 105 -5.08 28.48 -23.67
CA LYS A 105 -5.06 29.81 -24.29
C LYS A 105 -4.65 29.72 -25.76
N ALA A 106 -5.31 30.52 -26.60
CA ALA A 106 -5.01 30.59 -28.02
C ALA A 106 -3.53 30.97 -28.25
N GLY A 107 -2.84 30.16 -29.07
CA GLY A 107 -1.42 30.35 -29.37
C GLY A 107 -0.44 29.60 -28.46
N ALA A 108 -0.93 28.90 -27.42
CA ALA A 108 -0.13 27.96 -26.65
C ALA A 108 -0.05 26.59 -27.36
N SER A 109 1.03 25.85 -27.11
CA SER A 109 1.29 24.54 -27.68
C SER A 109 1.56 23.53 -26.56
N ALA A 110 0.68 22.55 -26.36
CA ALA A 110 0.86 21.57 -25.29
C ALA A 110 2.09 20.64 -25.45
N VAL A 111 2.87 20.77 -26.53
CA VAL A 111 4.04 19.91 -26.83
C VAL A 111 5.21 20.17 -25.86
N ASP A 112 5.32 21.38 -25.30
CA ASP A 112 6.45 21.80 -24.46
C ASP A 112 6.01 22.36 -23.10
N ASP A 113 4.80 22.00 -22.64
CA ASP A 113 4.33 22.34 -21.30
C ASP A 113 5.25 21.71 -20.24
N ASN A 114 5.68 22.52 -19.27
CA ASN A 114 6.63 22.09 -18.27
C ASN A 114 6.53 22.95 -17.01
N GLY A 115 6.64 22.32 -15.84
CA GLY A 115 6.79 23.00 -14.56
C GLY A 115 7.52 22.13 -13.57
N GLU A 116 8.28 22.76 -12.67
CA GLU A 116 9.11 22.09 -11.68
C GLU A 116 8.84 22.68 -10.29
N ALA A 117 8.74 21.81 -9.29
CA ALA A 117 8.64 22.15 -7.87
C ALA A 117 9.81 21.53 -7.10
N TYR A 118 10.52 22.37 -6.35
CA TYR A 118 11.74 22.00 -5.63
C TYR A 118 11.51 22.01 -4.13
N TYR A 119 11.87 20.90 -3.46
CA TYR A 119 11.66 20.70 -2.03
C TYR A 119 12.98 20.47 -1.31
N ALA A 120 13.07 21.04 -0.11
CA ALA A 120 14.06 20.68 0.91
C ALA A 120 13.39 19.88 2.03
N ILE A 121 14.11 18.95 2.63
CA ILE A 121 13.66 18.20 3.81
C ILE A 121 14.27 18.88 5.05
N ASP A 122 13.44 19.59 5.80
CA ASP A 122 13.87 20.46 6.90
C ASP A 122 14.68 19.70 7.97
N GLY A 123 15.73 20.33 8.48
CA GLY A 123 16.68 19.70 9.41
C GLY A 123 17.61 18.66 8.78
N THR A 124 17.64 18.54 7.44
CA THR A 124 18.59 17.68 6.71
C THR A 124 19.26 18.43 5.55
N SER A 125 20.20 17.79 4.86
CA SER A 125 20.77 18.28 3.59
C SER A 125 20.06 17.75 2.35
N LYS A 126 18.94 17.03 2.52
CA LYS A 126 18.27 16.29 1.45
C LYS A 126 17.24 17.15 0.75
N THR A 127 17.09 16.89 -0.54
CA THR A 127 16.20 17.60 -1.46
C THR A 127 15.52 16.60 -2.40
N PHE A 128 14.41 17.01 -2.98
CA PHE A 128 13.78 16.34 -4.11
C PHE A 128 13.02 17.34 -4.97
N PHE A 129 12.62 16.92 -6.15
CA PHE A 129 11.80 17.74 -7.03
C PHE A 129 10.83 16.90 -7.83
N ILE A 130 9.75 17.56 -8.21
CA ILE A 130 8.69 16.98 -9.01
C ILE A 130 8.49 17.84 -10.25
N ARG A 131 8.32 17.20 -11.40
CA ARG A 131 8.03 17.85 -12.67
C ARG A 131 6.66 17.43 -13.16
N ALA A 132 5.88 18.39 -13.62
CA ALA A 132 4.72 18.15 -14.47
C ALA A 132 5.10 18.57 -15.89
N THR A 133 4.98 17.68 -16.85
CA THR A 133 5.37 17.94 -18.23
C THR A 133 4.49 17.17 -19.20
N THR A 134 4.69 17.40 -20.49
CA THR A 134 3.99 16.68 -21.55
C THR A 134 4.95 15.88 -22.42
N HIS A 135 4.45 14.76 -22.96
CA HIS A 135 5.12 13.92 -23.93
C HIS A 135 4.16 13.73 -25.11
N ILE A 136 4.32 14.53 -26.18
CA ILE A 136 3.42 14.51 -27.33
C ILE A 136 4.21 14.19 -28.62
N PRO A 137 3.71 13.28 -29.48
CA PRO A 137 2.46 12.53 -29.36
C PRO A 137 2.59 11.30 -28.44
N ASP A 138 1.62 11.09 -27.55
CA ASP A 138 1.47 9.89 -26.73
C ASP A 138 -0.02 9.71 -26.34
N THR A 139 -0.44 8.49 -26.00
CA THR A 139 -1.82 8.24 -25.55
C THR A 139 -2.07 8.81 -24.16
N HIS A 140 -1.06 8.89 -23.31
CA HIS A 140 -1.10 9.65 -22.07
C HIS A 140 -0.18 10.84 -22.30
N PRO A 141 -0.66 12.00 -22.75
CA PRO A 141 0.24 13.11 -23.06
C PRO A 141 0.81 13.79 -21.82
N ALA A 142 0.12 13.76 -20.67
CA ALA A 142 0.62 14.32 -19.42
C ALA A 142 1.57 13.35 -18.70
N ARG A 143 2.62 13.89 -18.07
CA ARG A 143 3.68 13.16 -17.37
C ARG A 143 3.99 13.83 -16.05
N THR A 144 4.14 13.00 -15.02
CA THR A 144 4.75 13.38 -13.75
C THR A 144 6.11 12.72 -13.63
N VAL A 145 7.18 13.50 -13.44
CA VAL A 145 8.51 12.97 -13.11
C VAL A 145 8.82 13.28 -11.65
N ILE A 146 9.04 12.23 -10.87
CA ILE A 146 9.50 12.32 -9.50
C ILE A 146 11.00 12.04 -9.47
N ASP A 147 11.78 13.01 -8.99
CA ASP A 147 13.23 12.89 -8.87
C ASP A 147 13.66 13.01 -7.41
N LEU A 148 14.13 11.89 -6.90
CA LEU A 148 14.56 11.67 -5.53
C LEU A 148 16.07 11.40 -5.49
N THR A 149 16.83 11.85 -6.50
CA THR A 149 18.29 11.67 -6.54
C THR A 149 18.96 12.31 -5.31
N GLY A 150 18.36 13.38 -4.75
CA GLY A 150 18.88 14.08 -3.56
C GLY A 150 18.67 13.29 -2.27
N LEU A 151 17.74 12.33 -2.28
CA LEU A 151 17.59 11.30 -1.25
C LEU A 151 18.41 10.04 -1.56
N GLY A 152 19.07 9.96 -2.72
CA GLY A 152 19.70 8.74 -3.21
C GLY A 152 18.69 7.64 -3.55
N GLN A 153 17.47 8.01 -3.96
CA GLN A 153 16.38 7.08 -4.27
C GLN A 153 16.03 7.01 -5.75
N GLY A 154 16.75 7.75 -6.61
CA GLY A 154 16.61 7.68 -8.06
C GLY A 154 15.43 8.49 -8.59
N GLN A 155 14.95 8.15 -9.79
CA GLN A 155 13.90 8.90 -10.47
C GLN A 155 12.86 7.96 -11.09
N ARG A 156 11.63 8.45 -11.23
CA ARG A 156 10.58 7.76 -11.98
C ARG A 156 9.72 8.73 -12.78
N GLU A 157 9.55 8.43 -14.05
CA GLU A 157 8.55 9.05 -14.92
C GLU A 157 7.27 8.21 -14.88
N TYR A 158 6.13 8.86 -14.64
CA TYR A 158 4.81 8.25 -14.57
C TYR A 158 3.96 8.66 -15.76
N LEU A 159 3.13 7.72 -16.24
CA LEU A 159 1.94 8.07 -17.00
C LEU A 159 0.95 8.70 -16.02
N ASP A 160 0.45 9.89 -16.33
CA ASP A 160 -0.64 10.46 -15.55
C ASP A 160 -1.94 9.73 -15.92
N PRO A 161 -2.64 9.10 -14.96
CA PRO A 161 -3.63 8.06 -15.27
C PRO A 161 -4.90 8.58 -15.96
N ALA A 162 -5.42 9.71 -15.50
CA ALA A 162 -6.59 10.38 -16.07
C ALA A 162 -6.62 11.84 -15.62
N GLU A 163 -7.48 12.65 -16.25
CA GLU A 163 -7.73 14.01 -15.77
C GLU A 163 -8.27 13.96 -14.34
N GLN A 164 -7.71 14.77 -13.45
CA GLN A 164 -8.07 14.85 -12.03
C GLN A 164 -7.85 13.56 -11.21
N SER A 165 -7.18 12.54 -11.75
CA SER A 165 -6.66 11.42 -10.96
C SER A 165 -5.18 11.67 -10.64
N PRO A 166 -4.76 11.67 -9.36
CA PRO A 166 -3.42 12.10 -9.01
C PRO A 166 -2.35 11.04 -9.28
N VAL A 167 -1.14 11.48 -9.58
CA VAL A 167 0.08 10.70 -9.32
C VAL A 167 0.46 10.88 -7.85
N THR A 168 0.80 9.79 -7.17
CA THR A 168 1.12 9.80 -5.74
C THR A 168 2.61 9.58 -5.50
N LEU A 169 3.15 10.31 -4.51
CA LEU A 169 4.47 10.11 -3.95
C LEU A 169 4.33 9.93 -2.44
N VAL A 170 4.73 8.77 -1.92
CA VAL A 170 4.88 8.54 -0.48
C VAL A 170 6.35 8.53 -0.12
N ILE A 171 6.74 9.29 0.90
CA ILE A 171 8.10 9.29 1.46
C ILE A 171 8.03 9.01 2.96
N THR A 172 8.85 8.08 3.44
CA THR A 172 9.08 7.81 4.87
C THR A 172 10.56 7.60 5.18
N GLY A 173 10.91 7.41 6.45
CA GLY A 173 12.28 7.30 6.94
C GLY A 173 12.85 8.61 7.48
N SER A 174 14.17 8.65 7.67
CA SER A 174 14.92 9.83 8.11
C SER A 174 16.39 9.73 7.66
N ASP A 175 17.18 10.80 7.81
CA ASP A 175 18.60 10.78 7.42
C ASP A 175 19.42 9.74 8.19
N SER A 176 19.10 9.52 9.47
CA SER A 176 19.75 8.50 10.30
C SER A 176 19.25 7.09 10.02
N TYR A 177 18.00 6.93 9.59
CA TYR A 177 17.37 5.63 9.35
C TYR A 177 17.58 5.12 7.92
N GLY A 178 17.61 6.04 6.95
CA GLY A 178 17.46 5.76 5.52
C GLY A 178 16.05 6.13 5.06
N PHE A 179 15.93 6.71 3.86
CA PHE A 179 14.63 7.06 3.27
C PHE A 179 14.08 5.91 2.44
N MET A 180 12.75 5.83 2.40
CA MET A 180 11.96 4.89 1.59
C MET A 180 10.89 5.67 0.84
N THR A 181 10.61 5.26 -0.40
CA THR A 181 9.77 6.05 -1.32
C THR A 181 8.94 5.14 -2.21
N SER A 182 7.77 5.60 -2.64
CA SER A 182 6.85 4.78 -3.46
C SER A 182 7.25 4.62 -4.93
N ILE A 183 8.38 5.16 -5.36
CA ILE A 183 8.81 5.05 -6.77
C ILE A 183 9.25 3.63 -7.15
N LYS A 184 9.62 2.81 -6.15
CA LYS A 184 10.01 1.41 -6.31
C LYS A 184 9.51 0.58 -5.13
N TYR A 185 9.24 -0.71 -5.37
CA TYR A 185 8.99 -1.64 -4.27
C TYR A 185 10.27 -1.94 -3.50
N GLY A 186 10.13 -2.06 -2.17
CA GLY A 186 11.14 -2.69 -1.33
C GLY A 186 11.06 -4.22 -1.42
N PRO A 187 11.84 -4.95 -0.61
CA PRO A 187 11.69 -6.40 -0.51
C PRO A 187 10.30 -6.79 0.01
N GLY A 188 9.83 -7.97 -0.41
CA GLY A 188 8.49 -8.47 -0.09
C GLY A 188 8.24 -8.58 1.41
N ASN A 189 9.24 -8.91 2.23
CA ASN A 189 9.12 -9.17 3.68
C ASN A 189 9.18 -7.90 4.58
N TRP A 190 8.32 -6.92 4.31
CA TRP A 190 8.34 -5.64 5.03
C TRP A 190 8.09 -5.76 6.54
N MET A 191 7.25 -6.71 7.00
CA MET A 191 6.99 -6.88 8.43
C MET A 191 8.24 -7.40 9.16
N LYS A 192 8.89 -8.44 8.60
CA LYS A 192 10.13 -9.02 9.14
C LYS A 192 11.24 -7.99 9.21
N ASN A 193 11.36 -7.19 8.18
CA ASN A 193 12.32 -6.10 8.12
C ASN A 193 12.08 -5.11 9.27
N MET A 194 10.83 -4.79 9.61
CA MET A 194 10.47 -3.91 10.74
C MET A 194 10.23 -4.63 12.08
N TYR A 195 10.71 -5.87 12.24
CA TYR A 195 10.42 -6.70 13.41
C TYR A 195 10.67 -5.95 14.73
N ASP A 196 11.82 -5.30 14.89
CA ASP A 196 12.15 -4.57 16.12
C ASP A 196 11.27 -3.35 16.42
N VAL A 197 10.52 -2.86 15.42
CA VAL A 197 9.55 -1.77 15.58
C VAL A 197 8.17 -2.31 15.96
N ILE A 198 7.75 -3.44 15.37
CA ILE A 198 6.37 -3.92 15.49
C ILE A 198 6.18 -5.09 16.45
N LYS A 199 7.25 -5.80 16.85
CA LYS A 199 7.16 -7.08 17.61
C LYS A 199 6.33 -7.01 18.89
N ASP A 200 6.34 -5.87 19.58
CA ASP A 200 5.63 -5.66 20.85
C ASP A 200 4.22 -5.08 20.65
N ARG A 201 3.89 -4.63 19.43
CA ARG A 201 2.57 -4.08 19.10
C ARG A 201 1.57 -5.22 19.04
N GLN A 202 0.36 -5.01 19.57
CA GLN A 202 -0.73 -5.91 19.27
C GLN A 202 -1.03 -5.85 17.78
N ILE A 203 -1.46 -6.96 17.16
CA ILE A 203 -1.68 -6.97 15.71
C ILE A 203 -2.74 -5.96 15.26
N GLN A 204 -3.70 -5.61 16.13
CA GLN A 204 -4.65 -4.54 15.86
C GLN A 204 -4.04 -3.14 15.71
N HIS A 205 -2.81 -2.92 16.20
CA HIS A 205 -2.10 -1.64 16.08
C HIS A 205 -1.20 -1.55 14.86
N VAL A 206 -0.94 -2.66 14.19
CA VAL A 206 -0.11 -2.69 12.98
C VAL A 206 -0.97 -2.31 11.78
N VAL A 207 -0.54 -1.31 11.01
CA VAL A 207 -1.23 -0.97 9.75
C VAL A 207 -0.87 -2.00 8.68
N ILE A 208 -1.88 -2.62 8.08
CA ILE A 208 -1.74 -3.74 7.16
C ILE A 208 -2.45 -3.40 5.84
N PRO A 209 -1.77 -3.43 4.68
CA PRO A 209 -2.44 -3.44 3.40
C PRO A 209 -3.27 -4.71 3.24
N GLY A 210 -4.43 -4.59 2.62
CA GLY A 210 -5.23 -5.75 2.25
C GLY A 210 -5.97 -5.58 0.94
N SER A 211 -6.47 -6.70 0.44
CA SER A 211 -7.14 -6.84 -0.84
C SER A 211 -8.56 -7.36 -0.68
N HIS A 212 -9.51 -6.70 -1.32
CA HIS A 212 -10.90 -7.13 -1.40
C HIS A 212 -11.07 -8.19 -2.49
N ASP A 213 -11.86 -9.24 -2.22
CA ASP A 213 -12.10 -10.36 -3.15
C ASP A 213 -10.78 -10.84 -3.81
N SER A 214 -9.78 -11.07 -2.96
CA SER A 214 -8.36 -11.12 -3.33
C SER A 214 -8.04 -12.10 -4.45
N GLY A 215 -8.80 -13.19 -4.54
CA GLY A 215 -8.61 -14.21 -5.54
C GLY A 215 -9.15 -13.89 -6.92
N MET A 216 -9.81 -12.74 -7.11
CA MET A 216 -10.38 -12.29 -8.38
C MET A 216 -9.36 -11.48 -9.18
N SER A 217 -8.17 -12.05 -9.40
CA SER A 217 -7.10 -11.46 -10.21
C SER A 217 -7.32 -11.58 -11.72
N TYR A 218 -8.19 -12.52 -12.13
CA TYR A 218 -8.69 -12.69 -13.49
C TYR A 218 -10.06 -13.39 -13.45
N ILE A 219 -10.77 -13.43 -14.57
CA ILE A 219 -12.02 -14.18 -14.70
C ILE A 219 -11.77 -15.57 -15.29
N SER A 220 -12.00 -16.62 -14.51
CA SER A 220 -11.71 -18.01 -14.91
C SER A 220 -12.85 -18.76 -15.58
N ASN A 221 -14.07 -18.20 -15.56
CA ASN A 221 -15.26 -18.76 -16.22
C ASN A 221 -15.60 -20.20 -15.82
N GLN A 222 -15.34 -20.58 -14.57
CA GLN A 222 -15.71 -21.90 -14.05
C GLN A 222 -17.21 -21.95 -13.70
N ILE A 223 -17.82 -20.79 -13.47
CA ILE A 223 -19.27 -20.64 -13.46
C ILE A 223 -19.72 -19.76 -14.63
N ILE A 224 -20.88 -20.09 -15.21
CA ILE A 224 -21.54 -19.31 -16.27
C ILE A 224 -22.55 -18.36 -15.61
N GLY A 225 -22.04 -17.43 -14.81
CA GLY A 225 -22.84 -16.55 -13.94
C GLY A 225 -23.02 -15.11 -14.46
N GLY A 226 -22.58 -14.80 -15.67
CA GLY A 226 -22.72 -13.46 -16.28
C GLY A 226 -21.72 -12.41 -15.78
N GLY A 227 -20.87 -12.74 -14.80
CA GLY A 227 -19.78 -11.88 -14.37
C GLY A 227 -18.66 -11.80 -15.40
N ILE A 228 -18.15 -10.59 -15.63
CA ILE A 228 -17.05 -10.27 -16.55
C ILE A 228 -15.99 -9.43 -15.83
N SER A 229 -14.86 -9.17 -16.50
CA SER A 229 -13.74 -8.40 -15.92
C SER A 229 -14.20 -7.05 -15.36
N GLU A 230 -15.09 -6.38 -16.08
CA GLU A 230 -15.54 -5.03 -15.80
C GLU A 230 -16.33 -4.94 -14.49
N ASN A 231 -17.15 -5.94 -14.16
CA ASN A 231 -18.10 -5.88 -13.05
C ASN A 231 -17.89 -6.93 -11.96
N THR A 232 -16.89 -7.79 -12.10
CA THR A 232 -16.66 -8.90 -11.16
C THR A 232 -15.19 -9.00 -10.73
N GLN A 233 -14.24 -8.61 -11.59
CA GLN A 233 -12.81 -8.68 -11.25
C GLN A 233 -12.43 -7.52 -10.33
N THR A 234 -11.89 -7.82 -9.15
CA THR A 234 -11.55 -6.83 -8.12
C THR A 234 -10.05 -6.64 -7.93
N GLN A 235 -9.22 -7.52 -8.49
CA GLN A 235 -7.77 -7.40 -8.47
C GLN A 235 -7.19 -7.59 -9.89
N GLY A 236 -6.05 -6.98 -10.16
CA GLY A 236 -5.33 -7.12 -11.45
C GLY A 236 -4.16 -8.08 -11.40
N ILE A 237 -3.77 -8.54 -10.21
CA ILE A 237 -2.52 -9.29 -9.96
C ILE A 237 -2.77 -10.46 -9.03
N SER A 238 -1.97 -11.52 -9.13
CA SER A 238 -2.21 -12.77 -8.38
C SER A 238 -1.93 -12.62 -6.88
N ILE A 239 -2.33 -13.59 -6.05
CA ILE A 239 -2.04 -13.58 -4.60
C ILE A 239 -0.53 -13.42 -4.32
N TYR A 240 0.34 -14.06 -5.10
CA TYR A 240 1.80 -13.89 -5.01
C TYR A 240 2.21 -12.43 -5.18
N ASP A 241 1.74 -11.76 -6.24
CA ASP A 241 2.09 -10.37 -6.53
C ASP A 241 1.42 -9.41 -5.54
N GLN A 242 0.22 -9.71 -5.03
CA GLN A 242 -0.41 -8.94 -3.95
C GLN A 242 0.42 -8.99 -2.66
N LEU A 243 0.94 -10.17 -2.29
CA LEU A 243 1.86 -10.34 -1.16
C LEU A 243 3.13 -9.51 -1.37
N TYR A 244 3.72 -9.52 -2.56
CA TYR A 244 4.87 -8.68 -2.90
C TYR A 244 4.53 -7.18 -2.89
N ALA A 245 3.32 -6.81 -3.31
CA ALA A 245 2.80 -5.44 -3.26
C ALA A 245 2.47 -4.97 -1.82
N GLY A 246 2.64 -5.84 -0.82
CA GLY A 246 2.56 -5.50 0.61
C GLY A 246 1.34 -6.05 1.33
N ALA A 247 0.37 -6.65 0.63
CA ALA A 247 -0.84 -7.18 1.25
C ALA A 247 -0.54 -8.27 2.28
N ARG A 248 -1.13 -8.17 3.47
CA ARG A 248 -1.04 -9.18 4.54
C ARG A 248 -2.40 -9.58 5.11
N TYR A 249 -3.47 -8.93 4.65
CA TYR A 249 -4.84 -9.29 4.94
C TYR A 249 -5.59 -9.49 3.64
N PHE A 250 -6.20 -10.67 3.48
CA PHE A 250 -6.87 -11.07 2.24
C PHE A 250 -8.32 -11.44 2.55
N ASP A 251 -9.28 -10.70 1.98
CA ASP A 251 -10.65 -11.19 1.87
C ASP A 251 -10.67 -12.26 0.77
N LEU A 252 -10.73 -13.53 1.15
CA LEU A 252 -10.60 -14.66 0.23
C LEU A 252 -11.90 -15.46 0.21
N ARG A 253 -12.75 -15.20 -0.77
CA ARG A 253 -14.04 -15.89 -0.88
C ARG A 253 -13.87 -17.14 -1.74
N VAL A 254 -14.11 -18.32 -1.15
CA VAL A 254 -13.83 -19.61 -1.79
C VAL A 254 -15.10 -20.46 -1.81
N GLY A 255 -15.40 -21.03 -2.96
CA GLY A 255 -16.46 -22.01 -3.13
C GLY A 255 -16.02 -23.22 -3.94
N SER A 256 -16.81 -24.29 -3.90
CA SER A 256 -16.62 -25.44 -4.78
C SER A 256 -17.48 -25.28 -6.05
N VAL A 257 -16.88 -25.43 -7.22
CA VAL A 257 -17.60 -25.45 -8.49
C VAL A 257 -17.91 -26.90 -8.84
N HIS A 258 -19.20 -27.23 -8.94
CA HIS A 258 -19.69 -28.59 -9.17
C HIS A 258 -20.18 -28.80 -10.60
N SER A 259 -19.89 -29.98 -11.16
CA SER A 259 -20.44 -30.33 -12.46
C SER A 259 -21.96 -30.46 -12.43
N VAL A 260 -22.62 -29.91 -13.46
CA VAL A 260 -24.08 -30.01 -13.62
C VAL A 260 -24.53 -31.47 -13.72
N THR A 261 -23.72 -32.33 -14.33
CA THR A 261 -24.07 -33.73 -14.59
C THR A 261 -23.75 -34.66 -13.43
N ASN A 262 -22.83 -34.25 -12.54
CA ASN A 262 -22.45 -35.02 -11.37
C ASN A 262 -21.88 -34.09 -10.29
N THR A 263 -22.68 -33.79 -9.28
CA THR A 263 -22.29 -32.90 -8.18
C THR A 263 -21.22 -33.50 -7.26
N SER A 264 -20.85 -34.77 -7.37
CA SER A 264 -19.68 -35.30 -6.65
C SER A 264 -18.35 -34.94 -7.32
N LYS A 265 -18.37 -34.41 -8.55
CA LYS A 265 -17.19 -33.85 -9.22
C LYS A 265 -17.16 -32.34 -9.01
N TYR A 266 -16.14 -31.86 -8.29
CA TYR A 266 -15.93 -30.44 -8.04
C TYR A 266 -14.46 -30.07 -7.95
N SER A 267 -14.21 -28.76 -7.99
CA SER A 267 -12.91 -28.13 -7.71
C SER A 267 -13.13 -26.83 -6.94
N PHE A 268 -12.13 -26.37 -6.19
CA PHE A 268 -12.25 -25.16 -5.37
C PHE A 268 -11.67 -23.95 -6.09
N TRP A 269 -12.44 -22.87 -6.08
CA TRP A 269 -12.14 -21.63 -6.78
C TRP A 269 -12.47 -20.45 -5.90
N THR A 270 -11.72 -19.38 -6.08
CA THR A 270 -12.10 -18.07 -5.55
C THR A 270 -13.29 -17.54 -6.34
N MET A 271 -14.15 -16.74 -5.72
CA MET A 271 -15.42 -16.33 -6.29
C MET A 271 -15.78 -14.91 -5.92
N HIS A 272 -16.44 -14.20 -6.83
CA HIS A 272 -17.18 -13.00 -6.51
C HIS A 272 -18.56 -13.12 -7.16
N VAL A 273 -19.56 -13.28 -6.31
CA VAL A 273 -20.96 -13.43 -6.71
C VAL A 273 -21.84 -12.50 -5.87
N ASN A 274 -23.00 -12.15 -6.40
CA ASN A 274 -23.94 -11.25 -5.75
C ASN A 274 -24.57 -11.84 -4.47
N ASP A 275 -24.79 -13.15 -4.46
CA ASP A 275 -25.32 -13.94 -3.34
C ASP A 275 -24.99 -15.42 -3.60
N GLU A 276 -24.03 -15.96 -2.86
CA GLU A 276 -23.55 -17.34 -2.92
C GLU A 276 -24.59 -18.37 -2.48
N THR A 277 -25.65 -17.93 -1.79
CA THR A 277 -26.74 -18.77 -1.30
C THR A 277 -28.02 -18.65 -2.15
N ALA A 278 -28.02 -17.81 -3.17
CA ALA A 278 -29.15 -17.65 -4.07
C ALA A 278 -29.42 -18.90 -4.92
N GLU A 279 -30.66 -19.04 -5.40
CA GLU A 279 -31.03 -20.08 -6.37
C GLU A 279 -30.15 -20.02 -7.64
N ILE A 280 -29.84 -18.79 -8.06
CA ILE A 280 -28.98 -18.45 -9.19
C ILE A 280 -28.00 -17.37 -8.70
N ALA A 281 -26.81 -17.81 -8.29
CA ALA A 281 -25.70 -16.91 -8.00
C ALA A 281 -25.14 -16.33 -9.32
N LEU A 282 -25.08 -15.00 -9.40
CA LEU A 282 -24.56 -14.24 -10.54
C LEU A 282 -23.20 -13.65 -10.19
N GLY A 283 -22.29 -13.67 -11.15
CA GLY A 283 -20.88 -13.30 -10.96
C GLY A 283 -19.96 -14.30 -11.66
N ASN A 284 -18.75 -14.46 -11.16
CA ASN A 284 -17.77 -15.37 -11.74
C ASN A 284 -16.72 -15.85 -10.71
N THR A 285 -15.87 -16.76 -11.16
CA THR A 285 -14.74 -17.32 -10.41
C THR A 285 -13.41 -16.67 -10.82
N GLY A 286 -12.46 -16.70 -9.91
CA GLY A 286 -11.10 -16.20 -10.10
C GLY A 286 -10.06 -17.32 -10.12
N GLU A 287 -8.97 -17.14 -9.39
CA GLU A 287 -7.93 -18.14 -9.16
C GLU A 287 -8.44 -19.47 -8.61
N SER A 288 -7.76 -20.55 -8.99
CA SER A 288 -7.97 -21.85 -8.36
C SER A 288 -7.36 -21.85 -6.95
N LEU A 289 -7.94 -22.59 -6.01
CA LEU A 289 -7.36 -22.70 -4.67
C LEU A 289 -5.94 -23.31 -4.70
N ASP A 290 -5.65 -24.18 -5.66
CA ASP A 290 -4.31 -24.77 -5.83
C ASP A 290 -3.27 -23.71 -6.26
N SER A 291 -3.66 -22.77 -7.12
CA SER A 291 -2.82 -21.60 -7.48
C SER A 291 -2.54 -20.78 -6.23
N VAL A 292 -3.58 -20.37 -5.49
CA VAL A 292 -3.45 -19.59 -4.26
C VAL A 292 -2.48 -20.25 -3.26
N ILE A 293 -2.60 -21.56 -3.04
CA ILE A 293 -1.69 -22.31 -2.14
C ILE A 293 -0.25 -22.28 -2.65
N SER A 294 -0.04 -22.50 -3.95
CA SER A 294 1.30 -22.48 -4.55
C SER A 294 1.95 -21.10 -4.46
N GLU A 295 1.17 -20.05 -4.64
CA GLU A 295 1.59 -18.66 -4.60
C GLU A 295 1.98 -18.21 -3.17
N ILE A 296 1.20 -18.60 -2.17
CA ILE A 296 1.55 -18.39 -0.74
C ILE A 296 2.87 -19.09 -0.41
N ASN A 297 3.04 -20.33 -0.87
CA ASN A 297 4.24 -21.11 -0.62
C ASN A 297 5.47 -20.51 -1.29
N GLN A 298 5.32 -20.03 -2.53
CA GLN A 298 6.40 -19.35 -3.23
C GLN A 298 6.80 -18.09 -2.47
N PHE A 299 5.84 -17.22 -2.13
CA PHE A 299 6.11 -15.99 -1.41
C PHE A 299 6.78 -16.26 -0.05
N THR A 300 6.23 -17.16 0.76
CA THR A 300 6.76 -17.42 2.12
C THR A 300 8.14 -18.10 2.12
N ALA A 301 8.53 -18.77 1.03
CA ALA A 301 9.87 -19.28 0.83
C ALA A 301 10.88 -18.16 0.49
N GLU A 302 10.45 -17.16 -0.30
CA GLU A 302 11.28 -16.04 -0.75
C GLU A 302 11.34 -14.89 0.30
N SER A 303 10.26 -14.72 1.06
CA SER A 303 10.01 -13.62 2.00
C SER A 303 9.48 -14.14 3.34
N PRO A 304 10.28 -14.90 4.12
CA PRO A 304 9.85 -15.46 5.40
C PRO A 304 9.72 -14.39 6.50
N GLY A 305 8.97 -14.72 7.56
CA GLY A 305 8.86 -13.89 8.76
C GLY A 305 7.65 -12.96 8.81
N GLU A 306 6.71 -13.13 7.89
CA GLU A 306 5.51 -12.30 7.75
C GLU A 306 4.30 -12.87 8.51
N ILE A 307 3.34 -12.01 8.85
CA ILE A 307 2.01 -12.43 9.33
C ILE A 307 1.05 -12.29 8.15
N ILE A 308 0.48 -13.38 7.67
CA ILE A 308 -0.44 -13.39 6.52
C ILE A 308 -1.79 -13.93 6.99
N ILE A 309 -2.83 -13.13 6.84
CA ILE A 309 -4.20 -13.43 7.30
C ILE A 309 -5.10 -13.58 6.09
N PHE A 310 -5.62 -14.79 5.88
CA PHE A 310 -6.71 -15.05 4.94
C PHE A 310 -8.03 -15.13 5.71
N HIS A 311 -8.89 -14.14 5.52
CA HIS A 311 -10.27 -14.19 5.99
C HIS A 311 -11.11 -14.89 4.93
N VAL A 312 -11.46 -16.14 5.18
CA VAL A 312 -12.06 -17.03 4.19
C VAL A 312 -13.58 -17.06 4.31
N ARG A 313 -14.29 -16.64 3.26
CA ARG A 313 -15.76 -16.55 3.21
C ARG A 313 -16.37 -17.48 2.17
N TYR A 314 -17.71 -17.49 2.09
CA TYR A 314 -18.58 -18.37 1.31
C TYR A 314 -18.57 -19.82 1.79
N LEU A 315 -17.51 -20.60 1.53
CA LEU A 315 -17.40 -22.00 1.96
C LEU A 315 -18.65 -22.84 1.58
N VAL A 316 -19.15 -22.61 0.37
CA VAL A 316 -20.34 -23.23 -0.21
C VAL A 316 -20.10 -23.62 -1.66
N GLY A 317 -20.89 -24.53 -2.19
CA GLY A 317 -20.77 -25.00 -3.56
C GLY A 317 -21.76 -24.34 -4.52
N ILE A 318 -21.30 -24.06 -5.74
CA ILE A 318 -22.11 -23.54 -6.86
C ILE A 318 -21.93 -24.50 -8.05
N ARG A 319 -22.97 -24.68 -8.87
CA ARG A 319 -22.88 -25.48 -10.10
C ARG A 319 -22.22 -24.66 -11.21
N GLU A 320 -21.49 -25.31 -12.12
CA GLU A 320 -20.91 -24.69 -13.33
C GLU A 320 -21.94 -23.83 -14.09
N VAL A 321 -23.19 -24.30 -14.13
CA VAL A 321 -24.34 -23.49 -14.52
C VAL A 321 -25.16 -23.23 -13.25
N PRO A 322 -25.06 -22.03 -12.65
CA PRO A 322 -25.77 -21.69 -11.42
C PRO A 322 -27.26 -22.01 -11.53
N SER A 323 -27.72 -22.89 -10.66
CA SER A 323 -29.08 -23.42 -10.65
C SER A 323 -29.33 -24.19 -9.35
N LEU A 324 -30.60 -24.31 -8.95
CA LEU A 324 -31.06 -25.16 -7.84
C LEU A 324 -30.47 -24.78 -6.46
N GLY A 325 -30.00 -23.55 -6.28
CA GLY A 325 -29.45 -23.07 -5.02
C GLY A 325 -28.09 -23.66 -4.63
N PRO A 326 -27.59 -23.28 -3.44
CA PRO A 326 -26.27 -23.64 -2.97
C PRO A 326 -26.14 -25.14 -2.72
N ILE A 327 -24.93 -25.65 -2.91
CA ILE A 327 -24.51 -26.98 -2.46
C ILE A 327 -23.74 -26.78 -1.15
N TYR A 328 -24.45 -26.88 -0.03
CA TYR A 328 -23.81 -26.84 1.28
C TYR A 328 -22.79 -27.97 1.43
N TRP A 329 -21.61 -27.62 1.92
CA TRP A 329 -20.52 -28.58 2.05
C TRP A 329 -20.86 -29.66 3.07
N THR A 330 -20.61 -30.90 2.68
CA THR A 330 -20.62 -32.06 3.60
C THR A 330 -19.26 -32.13 4.29
N SER A 331 -19.14 -32.93 5.36
CA SER A 331 -17.85 -33.16 6.03
C SER A 331 -16.76 -33.60 5.05
N SER A 332 -17.11 -34.41 4.03
CA SER A 332 -16.15 -34.82 2.99
C SER A 332 -15.60 -33.65 2.17
N ILE A 333 -16.44 -32.67 1.84
CA ILE A 333 -16.00 -31.49 1.05
C ILE A 333 -15.14 -30.58 1.94
N VAL A 334 -15.52 -30.42 3.21
CA VAL A 334 -14.71 -29.68 4.20
C VAL A 334 -13.35 -30.35 4.40
N ASP A 335 -13.32 -31.67 4.54
CA ASP A 335 -12.08 -32.44 4.71
C ASP A 335 -11.18 -32.33 3.47
N ASP A 336 -11.75 -32.33 2.26
CA ASP A 336 -11.02 -32.09 1.02
C ASP A 336 -10.44 -30.67 0.95
N PHE A 337 -11.25 -29.67 1.35
CA PHE A 337 -10.81 -28.27 1.42
C PHE A 337 -9.67 -28.10 2.45
N PHE A 338 -9.82 -28.65 3.64
CA PHE A 338 -8.77 -28.63 4.67
C PHE A 338 -7.53 -29.38 4.20
N SER A 339 -7.69 -30.50 3.51
CA SER A 339 -6.57 -31.25 2.93
C SER A 339 -5.79 -30.44 1.90
N LYS A 340 -6.47 -29.58 1.11
CA LYS A 340 -5.78 -28.61 0.24
C LYS A 340 -5.07 -27.54 1.06
N LEU A 341 -5.75 -26.90 2.01
CA LEU A 341 -5.13 -25.87 2.86
C LEU A 341 -3.89 -26.40 3.60
N LYS A 342 -3.84 -27.71 3.93
CA LYS A 342 -2.67 -28.41 4.48
C LYS A 342 -1.41 -28.39 3.59
N GLY A 343 -1.53 -27.99 2.33
CA GLY A 343 -0.42 -27.77 1.41
C GLY A 343 0.40 -26.50 1.65
N VAL A 344 -0.09 -25.54 2.43
CA VAL A 344 0.64 -24.30 2.78
C VAL A 344 1.78 -24.55 3.81
N ASN A 345 3.01 -24.12 3.58
CA ASN A 345 4.13 -24.54 4.44
C ASN A 345 4.12 -23.86 5.82
N ASN A 346 3.91 -22.54 5.89
CA ASN A 346 4.11 -21.75 7.11
C ASN A 346 2.80 -21.51 7.88
N ARG A 347 1.86 -22.47 7.87
CA ARG A 347 0.65 -22.37 8.69
C ARG A 347 1.00 -22.41 10.18
N CYS A 348 0.25 -21.67 11.00
CA CYS A 348 0.40 -21.73 12.45
C CYS A 348 -0.69 -22.55 13.08
N GLY A 349 -0.41 -23.82 13.40
CA GLY A 349 -1.30 -24.65 14.20
C GLY A 349 -1.13 -24.42 15.71
N ASN A 350 -2.13 -24.81 16.48
CA ASN A 350 -2.11 -24.85 17.95
C ASN A 350 -1.84 -23.50 18.65
N LEU A 351 -2.15 -22.38 17.98
CA LEU A 351 -2.19 -21.08 18.64
C LEU A 351 -3.24 -21.05 19.77
N ASP A 352 -2.97 -20.23 20.78
CA ASP A 352 -3.82 -20.03 21.95
C ASP A 352 -5.04 -19.18 21.58
N THR A 353 -6.20 -19.84 21.53
CA THR A 353 -7.50 -19.25 21.21
C THR A 353 -8.29 -18.80 22.45
N SER A 354 -7.71 -18.91 23.66
CA SER A 354 -8.38 -18.47 24.89
C SER A 354 -8.48 -16.94 25.01
N SER A 355 -7.66 -16.22 24.25
CA SER A 355 -7.72 -14.77 24.05
C SER A 355 -7.71 -14.47 22.56
N THR A 356 -8.32 -13.35 22.18
CA THR A 356 -8.50 -13.02 20.78
C THR A 356 -7.18 -12.63 20.12
N PHE A 357 -7.01 -13.03 18.87
CA PHE A 357 -5.76 -12.84 18.10
C PHE A 357 -5.42 -11.35 17.92
N ASN A 358 -6.42 -10.46 17.86
CA ASN A 358 -6.20 -9.02 17.71
C ASN A 358 -5.37 -8.41 18.86
N GLN A 359 -5.42 -9.01 20.05
CA GLN A 359 -4.70 -8.55 21.24
C GLN A 359 -3.32 -9.19 21.41
N LYS A 360 -2.98 -10.20 20.59
CA LYS A 360 -1.67 -10.84 20.63
C LYS A 360 -0.62 -9.91 20.01
N PRO A 361 0.60 -9.84 20.58
CA PRO A 361 1.68 -9.05 20.01
C PRO A 361 2.12 -9.63 18.66
N ALA A 362 2.64 -8.82 17.74
CA ALA A 362 3.07 -9.28 16.41
C ALA A 362 4.12 -10.40 16.49
N SER A 363 5.05 -10.32 17.45
CA SER A 363 6.03 -11.39 17.74
C SER A 363 5.39 -12.76 17.97
N TYR A 364 4.21 -12.81 18.60
CA TYR A 364 3.48 -14.06 18.83
C TYR A 364 3.26 -14.85 17.55
N PHE A 365 3.01 -14.16 16.44
CA PHE A 365 2.83 -14.76 15.12
C PHE A 365 4.15 -14.83 14.34
N MET A 366 4.95 -13.77 14.34
CA MET A 366 6.18 -13.71 13.54
C MET A 366 7.23 -14.75 13.96
N ASP A 367 7.26 -15.11 15.25
CA ASP A 367 8.23 -16.06 15.80
C ASP A 367 7.81 -17.53 15.59
N GLN A 368 6.60 -17.75 15.07
CA GLN A 368 6.14 -19.09 14.69
C GLN A 368 7.00 -19.68 13.57
N ASN A 369 6.93 -21.00 13.41
CA ASN A 369 7.67 -21.74 12.39
C ASN A 369 9.19 -21.47 12.42
N GLY A 370 9.76 -21.23 13.60
CA GLY A 370 11.18 -20.92 13.78
C GLY A 370 11.55 -19.51 13.31
N GLY A 371 10.64 -18.54 13.42
CA GLY A 371 10.84 -17.18 12.93
C GLY A 371 10.54 -16.98 11.44
N ASN A 372 9.94 -17.99 10.79
CA ASN A 372 9.50 -17.92 9.40
C ASN A 372 8.09 -17.34 9.23
N GLY A 373 7.49 -16.83 10.30
CA GLY A 373 6.22 -16.16 10.27
C GLY A 373 5.03 -17.12 10.32
N CYS A 374 3.88 -16.60 9.95
CA CYS A 374 2.59 -17.21 10.22
C CYS A 374 1.58 -16.97 9.12
N VAL A 375 1.06 -18.05 8.53
CA VAL A 375 -0.12 -18.02 7.65
C VAL A 375 -1.33 -18.49 8.44
N LEU A 376 -2.36 -17.66 8.50
CA LEU A 376 -3.61 -17.91 9.21
C LEU A 376 -4.77 -17.99 8.22
N PHE A 377 -5.57 -19.06 8.34
CA PHE A 377 -6.86 -19.17 7.68
C PHE A 377 -7.97 -19.01 8.71
N LEU A 378 -8.77 -17.96 8.55
CA LEU A 378 -9.87 -17.58 9.44
C LEU A 378 -11.20 -17.80 8.71
N LEU A 379 -11.95 -18.83 9.07
CA LEU A 379 -13.16 -19.25 8.38
C LEU A 379 -14.40 -18.48 8.86
N ALA A 380 -15.11 -17.84 7.92
CA ALA A 380 -16.32 -17.05 8.13
C ALA A 380 -17.37 -17.28 7.02
N GLY A 381 -17.50 -18.53 6.55
CA GLY A 381 -18.46 -18.91 5.50
C GLY A 381 -19.65 -19.74 5.99
N ASP A 382 -20.46 -20.23 5.06
CA ASP A 382 -21.74 -20.93 5.25
C ASP A 382 -21.62 -22.42 5.61
N LEU A 383 -20.59 -22.77 6.37
CA LEU A 383 -20.42 -24.12 6.89
C LEU A 383 -21.57 -24.46 7.84
N GLN A 384 -22.24 -25.58 7.58
CA GLN A 384 -23.37 -26.03 8.40
C GLN A 384 -22.88 -26.56 9.75
N SER A 385 -23.66 -26.40 10.82
CA SER A 385 -23.25 -26.75 12.20
C SER A 385 -22.84 -28.22 12.42
N GLY A 386 -23.20 -29.12 11.51
CA GLY A 386 -22.86 -30.55 11.56
C GLY A 386 -21.54 -30.94 10.87
N VAL A 387 -20.83 -30.00 10.26
CA VAL A 387 -19.52 -30.26 9.61
C VAL A 387 -18.38 -29.61 10.40
N PRO A 388 -17.11 -30.02 10.19
CA PRO A 388 -15.97 -29.39 10.85
C PRO A 388 -15.96 -27.88 10.62
N GLN A 389 -15.77 -27.10 11.67
CA GLN A 389 -15.76 -25.62 11.63
C GLN A 389 -14.35 -25.04 11.68
N ASP A 390 -13.37 -25.86 12.06
CA ASP A 390 -11.95 -25.52 12.14
C ASP A 390 -11.10 -26.78 12.10
N SER A 391 -9.79 -26.59 12.01
CA SER A 391 -8.80 -27.59 12.38
C SER A 391 -7.61 -26.90 13.03
N VAL A 392 -7.73 -26.63 14.33
CA VAL A 392 -6.78 -25.81 15.10
C VAL A 392 -5.34 -26.36 15.00
N SER A 393 -5.16 -27.68 15.02
CA SER A 393 -3.83 -28.29 14.91
C SER A 393 -3.19 -28.10 13.54
N ASP A 394 -4.00 -27.89 12.50
CA ASP A 394 -3.55 -27.65 11.14
C ASP A 394 -3.40 -26.15 10.81
N GLY A 395 -3.74 -25.25 11.73
CA GLY A 395 -3.68 -23.80 11.53
C GLY A 395 -4.87 -23.21 10.76
N ILE A 396 -6.02 -23.87 10.86
CA ILE A 396 -7.30 -23.44 10.30
C ILE A 396 -8.22 -23.12 11.47
N TYR A 397 -8.70 -21.89 11.56
CA TYR A 397 -9.44 -21.37 12.70
C TYR A 397 -10.80 -20.83 12.28
N GLN A 398 -11.79 -20.83 13.16
CA GLN A 398 -12.98 -20.00 12.99
C GLN A 398 -12.60 -18.52 13.08
N ALA A 399 -13.22 -17.66 12.29
CA ALA A 399 -12.86 -16.24 12.25
C ALA A 399 -13.12 -15.49 13.56
N ASN A 400 -14.00 -15.99 14.43
CA ASN A 400 -14.29 -15.40 15.73
C ASN A 400 -13.08 -15.34 16.69
N VAL A 401 -11.98 -16.07 16.40
CA VAL A 401 -10.73 -15.94 17.17
C VAL A 401 -10.05 -14.59 16.94
N LEU A 402 -10.33 -13.93 15.80
CA LEU A 402 -9.94 -12.55 15.51
C LEU A 402 -11.17 -11.67 15.63
N SER A 403 -11.26 -10.88 16.70
CA SER A 403 -12.37 -9.93 16.85
C SER A 403 -12.14 -8.75 15.90
N ILE A 404 -12.85 -8.76 14.78
CA ILE A 404 -12.82 -7.71 13.75
C ILE A 404 -13.96 -6.71 13.96
N ASN A 405 -13.69 -5.45 13.66
CA ASN A 405 -14.69 -4.44 13.37
C ASN A 405 -14.60 -4.13 11.87
N ASP A 406 -15.54 -4.65 11.11
CA ASP A 406 -15.58 -4.59 9.65
C ASP A 406 -16.68 -3.60 9.24
N ASP A 407 -16.28 -2.38 8.88
CA ASP A 407 -17.21 -1.33 8.49
C ASP A 407 -17.35 -1.27 6.96
N TRP A 408 -18.45 -1.80 6.46
CA TRP A 408 -18.81 -1.76 5.06
C TRP A 408 -19.75 -0.58 4.78
N SER A 409 -19.22 0.48 4.17
CA SER A 409 -19.95 1.74 3.97
C SER A 409 -21.28 1.59 3.20
N ASN A 410 -21.39 0.62 2.29
CA ASN A 410 -22.51 0.47 1.34
C ASN A 410 -22.73 1.70 0.44
N LEU A 411 -21.72 2.56 0.29
CA LEU A 411 -21.83 3.80 -0.48
C LEU A 411 -21.30 3.61 -1.91
N GLY A 412 -22.10 4.03 -2.88
CA GLY A 412 -21.82 3.84 -4.32
C GLY A 412 -21.01 4.95 -4.99
N ASP A 413 -20.45 5.89 -4.22
CA ASP A 413 -19.63 7.00 -4.74
C ASP A 413 -18.41 7.22 -3.83
N THR A 414 -17.29 7.66 -4.41
CA THR A 414 -16.01 7.81 -3.70
C THR A 414 -16.06 8.81 -2.55
N GLN A 415 -16.63 10.01 -2.74
CA GLN A 415 -16.60 11.03 -1.70
C GLN A 415 -17.32 10.60 -0.41
N PRO A 416 -18.60 10.18 -0.46
CA PRO A 416 -19.30 9.79 0.75
C PRO A 416 -18.69 8.52 1.36
N MET A 417 -18.21 7.56 0.56
CA MET A 417 -17.50 6.38 1.08
C MET A 417 -16.25 6.78 1.87
N ALA A 418 -15.42 7.64 1.29
CA ALA A 418 -14.19 8.07 1.93
C ALA A 418 -14.51 8.79 3.27
N GLU A 419 -15.47 9.72 3.26
CA GLU A 419 -15.87 10.50 4.44
C GLU A 419 -16.44 9.63 5.56
N ASP A 420 -17.20 8.60 5.20
CA ASP A 420 -17.73 7.58 6.10
C ASP A 420 -16.60 6.77 6.77
N GLN A 421 -15.70 6.20 5.97
CA GLN A 421 -14.53 5.47 6.47
C GLN A 421 -13.66 6.33 7.40
N ALA A 422 -13.39 7.58 7.01
CA ALA A 422 -12.61 8.51 7.83
C ALA A 422 -13.31 8.90 9.13
N SER A 423 -14.64 8.94 9.16
CA SER A 423 -15.43 9.14 10.38
C SER A 423 -15.26 7.97 11.33
N ASP A 424 -15.33 6.75 10.81
CA ASP A 424 -15.19 5.52 11.56
C ASP A 424 -13.81 5.33 12.18
N TRP A 425 -12.76 5.68 11.44
CA TRP A 425 -11.39 5.65 11.97
C TRP A 425 -11.24 6.53 13.22
N LYS A 426 -11.85 7.73 13.19
CA LYS A 426 -11.82 8.69 14.31
C LYS A 426 -12.55 8.19 15.55
N ALA A 427 -13.45 7.22 15.43
CA ALA A 427 -14.11 6.59 16.55
C ALA A 427 -13.23 5.53 17.26
N VAL A 428 -12.15 5.07 16.60
CA VAL A 428 -11.21 4.08 17.15
C VAL A 428 -10.11 4.79 17.95
N ALA A 429 -10.19 4.70 19.28
CA ALA A 429 -9.16 5.22 20.17
C ALA A 429 -8.10 4.14 20.45
N ARG A 430 -6.94 4.27 19.80
CA ARG A 430 -5.85 3.28 19.88
C ARG A 430 -5.19 3.27 21.26
N GLY A 431 -5.14 2.10 21.89
CA GLY A 431 -4.75 1.93 23.29
C GLY A 431 -5.83 2.33 24.31
N GLY A 432 -7.04 2.65 23.83
CA GLY A 432 -8.21 3.03 24.64
C GLY A 432 -9.28 1.94 24.73
N SER A 433 -10.47 2.32 25.19
CA SER A 433 -11.60 1.39 25.38
C SER A 433 -12.35 1.00 24.10
N SER A 434 -12.20 1.76 23.01
CA SER A 434 -12.79 1.45 21.69
C SER A 434 -11.79 0.80 20.72
N ASP A 435 -10.66 0.32 21.23
CA ASP A 435 -9.60 -0.28 20.42
C ASP A 435 -10.01 -1.65 19.88
N THR A 436 -9.95 -1.78 18.56
CA THR A 436 -10.44 -2.96 17.82
C THR A 436 -9.55 -3.25 16.62
N PHE A 437 -9.60 -4.48 16.11
CA PHE A 437 -9.03 -4.79 14.79
C PHE A 437 -9.97 -4.23 13.73
N HIS A 438 -9.73 -2.99 13.33
CA HIS A 438 -10.63 -2.25 12.46
C HIS A 438 -10.20 -2.38 10.99
N ILE A 439 -11.11 -2.90 10.16
CA ILE A 439 -10.90 -3.03 8.72
C ILE A 439 -11.56 -1.83 8.06
N SER A 440 -10.76 -1.03 7.37
CA SER A 440 -11.29 -0.03 6.46
C SER A 440 -11.54 -0.65 5.11
N GLN A 441 -12.80 -0.62 4.70
CA GLN A 441 -13.25 -0.99 3.37
C GLN A 441 -13.12 0.23 2.45
N TRP A 442 -11.90 0.52 2.00
CA TRP A 442 -11.63 1.65 1.11
C TRP A 442 -11.99 1.31 -0.35
N LEU A 443 -13.27 0.99 -0.55
CA LEU A 443 -13.88 0.56 -1.80
C LEU A 443 -15.35 0.99 -1.83
N VAL A 444 -15.92 1.14 -3.02
CA VAL A 444 -17.30 1.59 -3.20
C VAL A 444 -18.23 0.44 -3.56
N SER A 445 -19.46 0.50 -3.08
CA SER A 445 -20.52 -0.47 -3.40
C SER A 445 -21.39 0.06 -4.56
N ALA A 446 -20.80 0.16 -5.75
CA ALA A 446 -21.52 0.59 -6.95
C ALA A 446 -22.41 -0.52 -7.53
N ASP A 447 -23.56 -0.17 -8.12
CA ASP A 447 -24.44 -1.14 -8.75
C ASP A 447 -23.84 -1.72 -10.04
N ILE A 448 -24.41 -2.83 -10.53
CA ILE A 448 -23.87 -3.57 -11.68
C ILE A 448 -23.82 -2.74 -12.98
N PHE A 449 -24.75 -1.80 -13.20
CA PHE A 449 -24.71 -0.95 -14.39
C PHE A 449 -23.55 0.03 -14.29
N THR A 450 -23.36 0.62 -13.12
CA THR A 450 -22.27 1.56 -12.83
C THR A 450 -20.91 0.88 -12.90
N THR A 451 -20.74 -0.29 -12.28
CA THR A 451 -19.49 -1.08 -12.38
C THR A 451 -19.25 -1.59 -13.80
N THR A 452 -20.27 -1.94 -14.57
CA THR A 452 -20.07 -2.31 -15.99
C THR A 452 -19.67 -1.10 -16.84
N LEU A 453 -20.21 0.09 -16.57
CA LEU A 453 -19.91 1.31 -17.32
C LEU A 453 -18.50 1.84 -17.04
N TYR A 454 -18.11 1.92 -15.77
CA TYR A 454 -16.86 2.53 -15.33
C TYR A 454 -15.76 1.52 -14.99
N THR A 455 -16.09 0.23 -14.95
CA THR A 455 -15.26 -0.89 -14.48
C THR A 455 -14.93 -0.79 -12.98
N ILE A 456 -14.85 -1.93 -12.28
CA ILE A 456 -14.34 -1.95 -10.90
C ILE A 456 -12.90 -1.43 -10.86
N GLU A 457 -12.08 -1.78 -11.85
CA GLU A 457 -10.72 -1.26 -12.01
C GLU A 457 -10.72 0.28 -12.06
N GLY A 458 -11.49 0.86 -12.98
CA GLY A 458 -11.52 2.31 -13.18
C GLY A 458 -12.01 3.06 -11.93
N ILE A 459 -13.04 2.54 -11.27
CA ILE A 459 -13.54 3.08 -10.00
C ILE A 459 -12.49 2.97 -8.88
N GLY A 460 -11.78 1.85 -8.79
CA GLY A 460 -10.75 1.61 -7.77
C GLY A 460 -9.54 2.52 -7.98
N ILE A 461 -8.91 2.48 -9.14
CA ILE A 461 -7.58 3.07 -9.34
C ILE A 461 -7.60 4.58 -9.62
N MET A 462 -8.71 5.16 -10.08
CA MET A 462 -8.76 6.58 -10.49
C MET A 462 -9.32 7.54 -9.44
N PRO A 463 -10.59 7.43 -9.00
CA PRO A 463 -11.12 8.29 -7.96
C PRO A 463 -10.87 7.75 -6.54
N THR A 464 -10.97 6.44 -6.33
CA THR A 464 -11.10 5.84 -4.99
C THR A 464 -9.78 5.65 -4.27
N ASN A 465 -8.91 4.74 -4.73
CA ASN A 465 -7.60 4.48 -4.13
C ASN A 465 -6.77 5.77 -4.00
N PRO A 466 -6.74 6.68 -5.00
CA PRO A 466 -5.92 7.88 -4.87
C PRO A 466 -6.45 8.88 -3.83
N ALA A 467 -7.75 8.83 -3.49
CA ALA A 467 -8.30 9.63 -2.40
C ALA A 467 -7.74 9.22 -1.03
N LEU A 468 -7.30 7.97 -0.85
CA LEU A 468 -6.67 7.51 0.40
C LEU A 468 -5.48 8.40 0.79
N TYR A 469 -4.66 8.80 -0.18
CA TYR A 469 -3.39 9.45 0.09
C TYR A 469 -3.51 10.91 0.52
N TRP A 470 -4.54 11.64 0.08
CA TRP A 470 -4.75 13.03 0.50
C TRP A 470 -5.89 13.16 1.51
N MET A 471 -6.96 12.38 1.35
CA MET A 471 -8.13 12.43 2.23
C MET A 471 -7.88 11.54 3.43
N GLY A 472 -7.63 10.25 3.17
CA GLY A 472 -7.47 9.25 4.22
C GLY A 472 -6.32 9.60 5.16
N VAL A 473 -5.11 9.81 4.63
CA VAL A 473 -3.92 10.16 5.43
C VAL A 473 -4.17 11.37 6.33
N ASN A 474 -4.78 12.44 5.80
CA ASN A 474 -5.05 13.66 6.59
C ASN A 474 -6.18 13.48 7.63
N ASN A 475 -6.88 12.35 7.61
CA ASN A 475 -7.87 11.98 8.63
C ASN A 475 -7.37 10.90 9.61
N MET A 476 -6.19 10.34 9.36
CA MET A 476 -5.46 9.53 10.34
C MET A 476 -4.61 10.44 11.24
N ASN A 477 -4.28 9.96 12.43
CA ASN A 477 -3.30 10.59 13.30
C ASN A 477 -2.70 9.55 14.26
N PRO A 478 -1.68 9.91 15.07
CA PRO A 478 -1.07 8.99 16.02
C PRO A 478 -2.00 8.39 17.08
N GLN A 479 -3.28 8.74 17.17
CA GLN A 479 -4.21 8.18 18.14
C GLN A 479 -5.39 7.42 17.49
N SER A 480 -5.52 7.52 16.16
CA SER A 480 -6.68 7.02 15.41
C SER A 480 -6.28 6.68 13.97
N TRP A 481 -6.40 5.40 13.60
CA TRP A 481 -6.11 4.86 12.27
C TRP A 481 -6.78 3.49 12.10
N PRO A 482 -7.05 3.00 10.87
CA PRO A 482 -7.52 1.64 10.64
C PRO A 482 -6.39 0.60 10.74
N THR A 483 -6.72 -0.62 11.16
CA THR A 483 -5.75 -1.72 11.20
C THR A 483 -5.47 -2.24 9.79
N VAL A 484 -6.52 -2.48 9.01
CA VAL A 484 -6.42 -2.92 7.62
C VAL A 484 -6.92 -1.80 6.69
N ILE A 485 -6.18 -1.53 5.62
CA ILE A 485 -6.66 -0.72 4.50
C ILE A 485 -6.93 -1.69 3.35
N LEU A 486 -8.20 -2.02 3.14
CA LEU A 486 -8.66 -2.97 2.12
C LEU A 486 -8.99 -2.21 0.83
N THR A 487 -8.37 -2.58 -0.28
CA THR A 487 -8.57 -1.92 -1.58
C THR A 487 -8.84 -2.91 -2.71
N ASP A 488 -9.51 -2.44 -3.75
CA ASP A 488 -9.53 -3.09 -5.07
C ASP A 488 -8.27 -2.70 -5.87
N TYR A 489 -7.78 -3.60 -6.72
CA TYR A 489 -6.65 -3.41 -7.63
C TYR A 489 -5.37 -2.86 -6.95
N ILE A 490 -4.93 -3.53 -5.88
CA ILE A 490 -3.71 -3.12 -5.16
C ILE A 490 -2.51 -3.00 -6.11
N GLY A 491 -1.82 -1.86 -6.04
CA GLY A 491 -0.63 -1.56 -6.84
C GLY A 491 -0.89 -1.12 -8.29
N VAL A 492 -2.08 -1.34 -8.84
CA VAL A 492 -2.43 -0.88 -10.19
C VAL A 492 -2.80 0.60 -10.14
N VAL A 493 -2.22 1.40 -11.04
CA VAL A 493 -2.46 2.85 -11.11
C VAL A 493 -2.85 3.34 -12.50
N VAL A 494 -2.65 2.52 -13.54
CA VAL A 494 -3.07 2.82 -14.92
C VAL A 494 -3.91 1.66 -15.42
N LYS A 495 -5.08 1.96 -15.99
CA LYS A 495 -6.08 0.97 -16.43
C LYS A 495 -5.45 -0.04 -17.41
N GLY A 496 -5.60 -1.32 -17.12
CA GLY A 496 -5.08 -2.44 -17.91
C GLY A 496 -3.56 -2.68 -17.81
N GLN A 497 -2.83 -1.95 -16.96
CA GLN A 497 -1.39 -2.16 -16.74
C GLN A 497 -1.13 -3.01 -15.50
N HIS A 498 -1.22 -4.32 -15.67
CA HIS A 498 -1.13 -5.29 -14.58
C HIS A 498 0.23 -5.97 -14.43
N ASN A 499 1.20 -5.67 -15.30
CA ASN A 499 2.54 -6.26 -15.17
C ASN A 499 3.27 -5.65 -13.97
N TRP A 500 4.04 -6.46 -13.24
CA TRP A 500 4.78 -6.06 -12.04
C TRP A 500 5.60 -4.77 -12.20
N ASN A 501 6.29 -4.60 -13.33
CA ASN A 501 7.14 -3.43 -13.60
C ASN A 501 6.34 -2.13 -13.90
N GLN A 502 5.02 -2.21 -14.02
CA GLN A 502 4.12 -1.07 -14.24
C GLN A 502 3.41 -0.64 -12.95
N LEU A 503 3.42 -1.47 -11.91
CA LEU A 503 2.74 -1.22 -10.65
C LEU A 503 3.38 -0.08 -9.83
N SER A 504 2.63 0.44 -8.86
CA SER A 504 3.07 1.48 -7.94
C SER A 504 3.20 0.96 -6.51
N ALA A 505 4.29 1.32 -5.84
CA ALA A 505 4.55 0.94 -4.45
C ALA A 505 3.89 1.87 -3.43
N ASP A 506 2.83 2.59 -3.81
CA ASP A 506 2.20 3.62 -2.98
C ASP A 506 1.62 3.03 -1.69
N LEU A 507 0.75 2.01 -1.76
CA LEU A 507 0.14 1.41 -0.56
C LEU A 507 1.16 0.63 0.28
N TYR A 508 2.13 -0.03 -0.37
CA TYR A 508 3.28 -0.66 0.30
C TYR A 508 4.04 0.36 1.17
N THR A 509 4.45 1.47 0.55
CA THR A 509 5.25 2.50 1.22
C THR A 509 4.42 3.24 2.25
N LEU A 510 3.12 3.42 2.00
CA LEU A 510 2.19 3.98 2.96
C LEU A 510 2.14 3.14 4.23
N ALA A 511 1.89 1.83 4.15
CA ALA A 511 1.81 0.99 5.34
C ALA A 511 3.15 0.91 6.11
N VAL A 512 4.27 0.81 5.40
CA VAL A 512 5.61 0.90 6.01
C VAL A 512 5.76 2.23 6.74
N GLY A 513 5.44 3.34 6.08
CA GLY A 513 5.57 4.68 6.65
C GLY A 513 4.64 4.94 7.83
N LEU A 514 3.40 4.47 7.78
CA LEU A 514 2.45 4.61 8.88
C LEU A 514 2.95 3.83 10.10
N ASN A 515 3.49 2.62 9.92
CA ASN A 515 4.06 1.84 11.02
C ASN A 515 5.36 2.43 11.58
N LEU A 516 6.28 2.91 10.74
CA LEU A 516 7.57 3.46 11.19
C LEU A 516 7.42 4.84 11.80
N TYR A 517 6.57 5.67 11.21
CA TYR A 517 6.37 7.05 11.61
C TYR A 517 5.13 7.20 12.49
N MET A 518 3.92 7.21 11.90
CA MET A 518 2.70 7.66 12.56
C MET A 518 2.35 6.85 13.82
N VAL A 519 2.33 5.52 13.73
CA VAL A 519 2.02 4.63 14.86
C VAL A 519 3.11 4.69 15.93
N SER A 520 4.37 4.87 15.55
CA SER A 520 5.51 5.01 16.47
C SER A 520 5.49 6.32 17.27
N GLN A 521 4.64 7.28 16.92
CA GLN A 521 4.38 8.49 17.71
C GLN A 521 3.39 8.22 18.86
N ASN A 522 2.76 7.04 18.90
CA ASN A 522 1.84 6.67 19.98
C ASN A 522 2.53 5.81 21.04
N CYS A 523 2.99 6.42 22.13
CA CYS A 523 3.67 5.68 23.19
C CYS A 523 2.77 4.79 24.03
N ASN A 524 1.45 4.80 23.84
CA ASN A 524 0.54 3.84 24.48
C ASN A 524 0.57 2.48 23.79
N VAL A 525 0.91 2.44 22.49
CA VAL A 525 0.94 1.20 21.69
C VAL A 525 2.32 0.87 21.12
N SER A 526 3.26 1.83 21.14
CA SER A 526 4.63 1.66 20.67
C SER A 526 5.64 1.86 21.79
N SER A 527 6.59 0.94 21.91
CA SER A 527 7.73 1.06 22.84
C SER A 527 8.89 1.88 22.26
N VAL A 528 8.91 2.12 20.95
CA VAL A 528 10.03 2.72 20.22
C VAL A 528 9.58 3.78 19.21
N SER A 529 10.44 4.78 18.96
CA SER A 529 10.26 5.80 17.92
C SER A 529 11.47 5.80 16.96
N PRO A 530 11.47 4.95 15.90
CA PRO A 530 12.68 4.59 15.17
C PRO A 530 13.24 5.70 14.28
N LEU A 531 12.42 6.68 13.89
CA LEU A 531 12.81 7.73 12.95
C LEU A 531 13.38 8.99 13.62
N LEU A 532 13.28 9.12 14.95
CA LEU A 532 13.78 10.27 15.69
C LEU A 532 15.32 10.31 15.73
N SER A 533 15.88 11.52 15.81
CA SER A 533 17.33 11.73 15.88
C SER A 533 17.95 11.02 17.11
N GLY A 534 19.11 10.40 16.90
CA GLY A 534 19.80 9.62 17.94
C GLY A 534 19.37 8.16 18.07
N ALA A 535 18.42 7.68 17.24
CA ALA A 535 18.12 6.25 17.16
C ALA A 535 19.39 5.49 16.79
N SER A 536 19.67 4.37 17.48
CA SER A 536 20.89 3.60 17.26
C SER A 536 21.00 3.18 15.79
N SER A 537 22.23 3.17 15.27
CA SER A 537 22.51 2.65 13.92
C SER A 537 22.13 1.18 13.74
N GLU A 538 21.78 0.47 14.82
CA GLU A 538 21.34 -0.92 14.82
C GLU A 538 19.91 -1.09 14.28
N LEU A 539 19.06 -0.06 14.35
CA LEU A 539 17.73 -0.07 13.72
C LEU A 539 17.75 0.32 12.25
N LYS A 540 18.93 0.62 11.66
CA LYS A 540 19.03 0.85 10.22
C LYS A 540 18.60 -0.41 9.48
N MET A 541 17.49 -0.31 8.79
CA MET A 541 17.00 -1.36 7.92
C MET A 541 17.64 -1.21 6.56
N THR A 542 18.83 -1.79 6.42
CA THR A 542 19.65 -1.71 5.20
C THR A 542 18.95 -2.20 3.95
N SER A 543 17.99 -3.14 4.05
CA SER A 543 17.27 -3.72 2.92
C SER A 543 16.12 -2.85 2.39
N LEU A 544 15.35 -2.19 3.25
CA LEU A 544 14.21 -1.36 2.79
C LEU A 544 14.68 0.01 2.26
N SER A 545 15.80 0.52 2.76
CA SER A 545 16.28 1.87 2.48
C SER A 545 17.43 1.94 1.46
N GLU A 546 17.64 0.88 0.67
CA GLU A 546 18.77 0.78 -0.26
C GLU A 546 18.82 1.95 -1.23
N THR A 547 19.96 2.65 -1.24
CA THR A 547 20.20 3.75 -2.17
C THR A 547 20.24 3.24 -3.59
N TRP A 548 19.54 3.92 -4.49
CA TRP A 548 19.51 3.60 -5.90
C TRP A 548 19.55 4.90 -6.71
N GLY A 549 20.40 4.96 -7.73
CA GLY A 549 20.62 6.17 -8.54
C GLY A 549 20.08 6.07 -9.97
N GLY A 550 19.14 5.15 -10.22
CA GLY A 550 18.62 4.88 -11.55
C GLY A 550 17.38 5.69 -11.92
N ILE A 551 16.84 5.40 -13.11
CA ILE A 551 15.62 5.96 -13.67
C ILE A 551 14.68 4.83 -14.08
N ILE A 552 13.42 4.90 -13.67
CA ILE A 552 12.30 4.12 -14.23
C ILE A 552 11.53 5.04 -15.17
N TYR A 553 11.40 4.66 -16.44
CA TYR A 553 10.61 5.41 -17.42
C TYR A 553 9.15 4.98 -17.39
N ALA A 554 8.27 5.81 -17.95
CA ALA A 554 6.82 5.56 -17.93
C ALA A 554 6.40 4.24 -18.62
N ASN A 555 7.21 3.72 -19.53
CA ASN A 555 6.98 2.44 -20.20
C ASN A 555 7.52 1.22 -19.41
N GLY A 556 8.01 1.42 -18.20
CA GLY A 556 8.61 0.38 -17.35
C GLY A 556 10.08 0.06 -17.65
N THR A 557 10.73 0.78 -18.55
CA THR A 557 12.18 0.63 -18.81
C THR A 557 12.97 1.13 -17.61
N VAL A 558 13.98 0.36 -17.19
CA VAL A 558 14.84 0.71 -16.05
C VAL A 558 16.28 0.93 -16.51
N VAL A 559 16.86 2.06 -16.13
CA VAL A 559 18.28 2.38 -16.31
C VAL A 559 18.91 2.55 -14.93
N ASN A 560 19.73 1.60 -14.51
CA ASN A 560 20.32 1.60 -13.15
C ASN A 560 21.46 2.61 -12.96
N GLU A 561 22.21 2.90 -14.03
CA GLU A 561 23.37 3.80 -14.00
C GLU A 561 23.26 4.87 -15.10
N PRO A 562 22.27 5.78 -15.01
CA PRO A 562 22.12 6.85 -15.98
C PRO A 562 23.27 7.87 -15.85
N PRO A 563 23.58 8.65 -16.90
CA PRO A 563 24.45 9.81 -16.77
C PRO A 563 23.95 10.74 -15.66
N ARG A 564 24.85 11.23 -14.80
CA ARG A 564 24.47 12.04 -13.61
C ARG A 564 23.71 13.34 -13.89
N HIS A 565 23.74 13.83 -15.12
CA HIS A 565 23.03 15.02 -15.56
C HIS A 565 21.71 14.68 -16.27
N LEU A 566 21.37 13.39 -16.42
CA LEU A 566 20.14 12.95 -17.05
C LEU A 566 18.99 13.01 -16.04
N HIS A 567 18.10 13.97 -16.25
CA HIS A 567 16.90 14.16 -15.45
C HIS A 567 15.70 14.27 -16.40
N PRO A 568 14.88 13.22 -16.55
CA PRO A 568 13.73 13.25 -17.45
C PRO A 568 12.81 14.44 -17.16
N GLY A 569 12.28 15.04 -18.23
CA GLY A 569 11.44 16.23 -18.15
C GLY A 569 12.16 17.53 -17.80
N ARG A 570 13.48 17.53 -17.51
CA ARG A 570 14.23 18.78 -17.32
C ARG A 570 14.56 19.42 -18.68
N VAL A 571 14.08 20.63 -18.91
CA VAL A 571 14.24 21.36 -20.19
C VAL A 571 15.55 22.15 -20.25
N GLU A 572 16.17 22.23 -21.44
CA GLU A 572 17.39 23.04 -21.65
C GLU A 572 17.13 24.54 -21.63
N ILE A 573 15.96 24.95 -22.14
CA ILE A 573 15.58 26.36 -22.29
C ILE A 573 14.29 26.58 -21.50
N LEU A 574 14.33 27.54 -20.57
CA LEU A 574 13.13 28.13 -20.00
C LEU A 574 12.60 29.14 -21.00
N LYS A 575 11.37 28.91 -21.47
CA LYS A 575 10.76 29.71 -22.53
C LYS A 575 10.29 31.07 -22.03
N LYS A 576 10.25 32.04 -22.93
CA LYS A 576 9.53 33.30 -22.70
C LYS A 576 8.11 32.98 -22.22
N GLY A 577 7.72 33.55 -21.09
CA GLY A 577 6.43 33.28 -20.45
C GLY A 577 6.50 32.30 -19.28
N THR A 578 7.64 31.66 -19.01
CA THR A 578 7.83 30.89 -17.77
C THR A 578 7.63 31.81 -16.56
N LYS A 579 6.76 31.40 -15.65
CA LYS A 579 6.43 32.09 -14.39
C LYS A 579 7.14 31.42 -13.23
N PHE A 580 7.82 32.21 -12.39
CA PHE A 580 8.46 31.73 -11.16
C PHE A 580 7.57 31.92 -9.94
N MET A 581 7.91 31.21 -8.86
CA MET A 581 7.20 31.26 -7.57
C MET A 581 6.96 32.68 -7.04
N ASN A 582 7.93 33.59 -7.24
CA ASN A 582 7.82 34.99 -6.80
C ASN A 582 6.94 35.88 -7.70
N GLY A 583 6.31 35.30 -8.73
CA GLY A 583 5.45 36.00 -9.69
C GLY A 583 6.19 36.59 -10.90
N THR A 584 7.52 36.51 -10.96
CA THR A 584 8.30 36.99 -12.12
C THR A 584 8.00 36.14 -13.35
N VAL A 585 7.92 36.76 -14.52
CA VAL A 585 7.71 36.09 -15.81
C VAL A 585 8.88 36.38 -16.75
N LEU A 586 9.43 35.35 -17.39
CA LEU A 586 10.51 35.52 -18.38
C LEU A 586 10.03 36.30 -19.60
N GLU A 587 10.75 37.36 -19.96
CA GLU A 587 10.47 38.18 -21.15
C GLU A 587 11.13 37.66 -22.43
N ALA A 588 12.09 36.75 -22.30
CA ALA A 588 12.82 36.10 -23.38
C ALA A 588 13.18 34.65 -22.98
N ASP A 589 13.50 33.82 -23.97
CA ASP A 589 14.05 32.49 -23.74
C ASP A 589 15.39 32.59 -23.00
N VAL A 590 15.55 31.81 -21.93
CA VAL A 590 16.78 31.76 -21.12
C VAL A 590 17.21 30.31 -20.97
N ARG A 591 18.51 30.05 -21.02
CA ARG A 591 19.03 28.71 -20.72
C ARG A 591 18.69 28.34 -19.28
N ASN A 592 18.08 27.17 -19.08
CA ASN A 592 17.78 26.66 -17.74
C ASN A 592 19.10 26.48 -16.97
N PRO A 593 19.32 27.22 -15.87
CA PRO A 593 20.57 27.15 -15.12
C PRO A 593 20.82 25.73 -14.55
N ASP A 594 19.75 24.97 -14.32
CA ASP A 594 19.82 23.64 -13.72
C ASP A 594 19.95 22.52 -14.76
N PHE A 595 19.92 22.81 -16.06
CA PHE A 595 19.91 21.77 -17.12
C PHE A 595 21.11 20.81 -17.03
N GLN A 596 22.30 21.34 -16.75
CA GLN A 596 23.53 20.55 -16.61
C GLN A 596 23.90 20.31 -15.14
N SER A 597 23.04 20.70 -14.19
CA SER A 597 23.31 20.51 -12.78
C SER A 597 23.32 19.01 -12.45
N ILE A 598 24.44 18.58 -11.85
CA ILE A 598 24.56 17.31 -11.14
C ILE A 598 24.30 17.46 -9.64
N ALA A 599 24.18 18.71 -9.17
CA ALA A 599 23.86 19.01 -7.80
C ALA A 599 22.37 18.78 -7.59
N VAL A 600 22.07 18.03 -6.54
CA VAL A 600 20.71 17.72 -6.11
C VAL A 600 20.45 18.44 -4.81
#